data_AF-A0A1X1R7S9-F1
#
_entry.id   AF-A0A1X1R7S9-F1
#
_cell.length_a   1.000
_cell.length_b   1.000
_cell.length_c   1.000
_cell.angle_alpha   90.00
_cell.angle_beta   90.00
_cell.angle_gamma   90.00
#
_symmetry.space_group_name_H-M   'P 1'
#
loop_
_entity.id
_entity.type
_entity.pdbx_description
1 polymer ?
#
loop_
_entity_poly.entity_id
_entity_poly.type
_entity_poly.pdbx_seq_one_letter_code
_entity_poly.pdbx_strand_id
1 'polypeptide(L)'
;MGTTRKRHLTAMAAVLAVLVVPACSRAVDGRSIASTATTSSSSTTTTTRTTVAPTTTTALSIDEIVANAVRDTQTYWEVLGDVDTEFRVEEVSGALPCNNKIHRNAVMLYCDGVPGDNALRWNRALTQTFYNQAGEEGVRIVVSHEVAHAAQDADGRDYPSRAAKEASADCGAGAFTAYTGADKSAVDATLASLPEWSTDRQPHFDYGWGNLVDPAACLDYNG
;
A
#
# COMPACT_ATOMS: atom_id res chain seq x y z
N MET A 1 8.41 -9.02 -58.62
CA MET A 1 8.65 -10.48 -58.68
C MET A 1 9.98 -10.76 -58.01
N GLY A 2 9.99 -11.60 -56.97
CA GLY A 2 11.20 -11.88 -56.16
C GLY A 2 10.83 -12.47 -54.80
N THR A 3 10.37 -13.72 -54.81
CA THR A 3 10.03 -14.53 -53.63
C THR A 3 11.27 -15.18 -53.03
N THR A 4 11.46 -15.09 -51.70
CA THR A 4 12.04 -16.23 -50.96
C THR A 4 11.61 -16.21 -49.50
N ARG A 5 10.71 -17.14 -49.15
CA ARG A 5 10.40 -17.54 -47.77
C ARG A 5 11.59 -18.31 -47.21
N LYS A 6 12.01 -18.03 -45.97
CA LYS A 6 12.70 -19.02 -45.14
C LYS A 6 11.90 -19.24 -43.86
N ARG A 7 11.29 -20.42 -43.81
CA ARG A 7 10.75 -21.05 -42.62
C ARG A 7 11.93 -21.60 -41.83
N HIS A 8 12.05 -21.25 -40.56
CA HIS A 8 12.83 -22.04 -39.62
C HIS A 8 11.97 -22.43 -38.42
N LEU A 9 11.92 -23.75 -38.25
CA LEU A 9 11.21 -24.54 -37.28
C LEU A 9 12.00 -24.59 -35.96
N THR A 10 11.26 -24.45 -34.85
CA THR A 10 11.37 -25.16 -33.55
C THR A 10 12.74 -25.49 -32.95
N ALA A 11 12.91 -25.09 -31.68
CA ALA A 11 13.27 -26.00 -30.60
C ALA A 11 12.75 -25.47 -29.25
N MET A 12 11.75 -26.15 -28.68
CA MET A 12 11.37 -26.02 -27.27
C MET A 12 12.42 -26.73 -26.40
N ALA A 13 12.92 -26.06 -25.36
CA ALA A 13 13.60 -26.70 -24.26
C ALA A 13 12.87 -26.31 -22.96
N ALA A 14 11.98 -27.19 -22.52
CA ALA A 14 11.37 -27.12 -21.19
C ALA A 14 12.38 -27.68 -20.19
N VAL A 15 12.91 -26.82 -19.32
CA VAL A 15 13.66 -27.23 -18.13
C VAL A 15 12.70 -27.12 -16.94
N LEU A 16 12.16 -28.26 -16.53
CA LEU A 16 11.51 -28.43 -15.24
C LEU A 16 12.59 -28.41 -14.15
N ALA A 17 12.65 -27.35 -13.35
CA ALA A 17 13.35 -27.34 -12.07
C ALA A 17 12.30 -27.41 -10.95
N VAL A 18 12.09 -28.61 -10.41
CA VAL A 18 11.29 -28.82 -9.19
C VAL A 18 12.16 -28.42 -8.00
N LEU A 19 11.92 -27.21 -7.46
CA LEU A 19 12.45 -26.79 -6.17
C LEU A 19 11.48 -27.21 -5.08
N VAL A 20 11.84 -28.27 -4.35
CA VAL A 20 11.20 -28.66 -3.10
C VAL A 20 11.68 -27.70 -2.02
N VAL A 21 10.83 -26.75 -1.61
CA VAL A 21 11.08 -25.92 -0.42
C VAL A 21 10.51 -26.66 0.80
N PRO A 22 11.31 -26.94 1.85
CA PRO A 22 10.78 -27.44 3.10
C PRO A 22 10.02 -26.32 3.82
N ALA A 23 8.69 -26.43 3.85
CA ALA A 23 7.84 -25.60 4.69
C ALA A 23 8.08 -25.98 6.16
N CYS A 24 8.73 -25.09 6.92
CA CYS A 24 8.78 -25.18 8.38
C CYS A 24 7.41 -24.83 8.96
N SER A 25 6.51 -25.82 9.06
CA SER A 25 5.29 -25.70 9.84
C SER A 25 5.66 -25.64 11.33
N ARG A 26 5.56 -24.47 11.95
CA ARG A 26 5.53 -24.40 13.43
C ARG A 26 4.12 -24.75 13.88
N ALA A 27 3.92 -26.02 14.25
CA ALA A 27 2.75 -26.42 15.02
C ALA A 27 2.86 -25.77 16.41
N VAL A 28 1.89 -24.92 16.75
CA VAL A 28 1.68 -24.46 18.11
C VAL A 28 0.86 -25.53 18.81
N ASP A 29 1.42 -26.19 19.83
CA ASP A 29 0.68 -27.09 20.71
C ASP A 29 -0.34 -26.30 21.55
N GLY A 30 -1.50 -26.06 20.95
CA GLY A 30 -2.68 -25.58 21.66
C GLY A 30 -3.28 -26.73 22.46
N ARG A 31 -2.87 -26.88 23.72
CA ARG A 31 -3.49 -27.81 24.67
C ARG A 31 -4.95 -27.43 24.88
N SER A 32 -5.87 -28.15 24.24
CA SER A 32 -7.30 -28.09 24.57
C SER A 32 -7.50 -28.73 25.94
N ILE A 33 -7.79 -27.92 26.96
CA ILE A 33 -8.27 -28.42 28.25
C ILE A 33 -9.79 -28.47 28.17
N ALA A 34 -10.31 -29.52 27.54
CA ALA A 34 -11.64 -30.01 27.90
C ALA A 34 -11.45 -31.01 29.05
N SER A 35 -11.85 -30.63 30.26
CA SER A 35 -12.07 -31.59 31.35
C SER A 35 -13.30 -31.16 32.13
N THR A 36 -14.39 -31.81 31.74
CA THR A 36 -15.42 -32.43 32.57
C THR A 36 -15.54 -31.96 34.01
N ALA A 37 -16.76 -31.54 34.34
CA ALA A 37 -17.25 -31.25 35.67
C ALA A 37 -16.83 -32.29 36.73
N THR A 38 -16.42 -31.82 37.90
CA THR A 38 -16.60 -32.53 39.16
C THR A 38 -16.89 -31.50 40.24
N THR A 39 -18.11 -31.57 40.77
CA THR A 39 -18.60 -30.87 41.94
C THR A 39 -17.77 -31.25 43.17
N SER A 40 -17.20 -30.29 43.88
CA SER A 40 -16.93 -30.36 45.33
C SER A 40 -16.57 -28.99 45.90
N SER A 41 -17.01 -28.79 47.14
CA SER A 41 -17.30 -27.54 47.84
C SER A 41 -16.11 -26.67 48.27
N SER A 42 -16.39 -25.37 48.36
CA SER A 42 -15.92 -24.35 49.31
C SER A 42 -14.50 -24.43 49.90
N SER A 43 -13.68 -23.46 49.51
CA SER A 43 -12.97 -22.59 50.48
C SER A 43 -12.56 -21.28 49.81
N THR A 44 -13.17 -20.18 50.27
CA THR A 44 -12.95 -18.81 49.80
C THR A 44 -11.53 -18.37 50.15
N THR A 45 -10.66 -18.25 49.15
CA THR A 45 -9.44 -17.44 49.27
C THR A 45 -9.52 -16.34 48.23
N THR A 46 -9.77 -15.12 48.69
CA THR A 46 -9.82 -13.92 47.86
C THR A 46 -8.41 -13.61 47.36
N THR A 47 -8.03 -14.20 46.23
CA THR A 47 -6.92 -13.70 45.43
C THR A 47 -7.44 -12.52 44.63
N THR A 48 -7.05 -11.31 45.04
CA THR A 48 -7.28 -10.08 44.27
C THR A 48 -6.57 -10.22 42.92
N ARG A 49 -7.30 -10.70 41.92
CA ARG A 49 -6.85 -10.67 40.53
C ARG A 49 -6.84 -9.21 40.13
N THR A 50 -5.65 -8.63 40.06
CA THR A 50 -5.43 -7.32 39.42
C THR A 50 -5.86 -7.46 37.97
N THR A 51 -7.08 -7.03 37.66
CA THR A 51 -7.55 -6.79 36.31
C THR A 51 -6.71 -5.65 35.76
N VAL A 52 -5.69 -5.98 34.97
CA VAL A 52 -4.97 -4.98 34.18
C VAL A 52 -6.01 -4.39 33.24
N ALA A 53 -6.34 -3.11 33.45
CA ALA A 53 -7.23 -2.38 32.55
C ALA A 53 -6.66 -2.45 31.12
N PRO A 54 -7.49 -2.62 30.09
CA PRO A 54 -7.02 -2.55 28.71
C PRO A 54 -6.29 -1.22 28.54
N THR A 55 -5.01 -1.28 28.15
CA THR A 55 -4.24 -0.11 27.79
C THR A 55 -5.03 0.60 26.70
N THR A 56 -5.55 1.79 27.01
CA THR A 56 -6.14 2.67 26.00
C THR A 56 -5.05 2.95 24.97
N THR A 57 -5.13 2.30 23.80
CA THR A 57 -4.33 2.66 22.64
C THR A 57 -4.69 4.10 22.29
N THR A 58 -3.80 5.04 22.58
CA THR A 58 -3.97 6.43 22.15
C THR A 58 -4.05 6.44 20.64
N ALA A 59 -5.09 7.06 20.08
CA ALA A 59 -5.21 7.25 18.64
C ALA A 59 -4.01 8.06 18.11
N LEU A 60 -3.46 7.64 16.97
CA LEU A 60 -2.34 8.33 16.35
C LEU A 60 -2.75 9.73 15.89
N SER A 61 -1.82 10.68 15.97
CA SER A 61 -1.97 11.99 15.32
C SER A 61 -1.89 11.86 13.80
N ILE A 62 -2.42 12.84 13.08
CA ILE A 62 -2.35 12.84 11.60
C ILE A 62 -0.90 12.84 11.10
N ASP A 63 -0.01 13.51 11.84
CA ASP A 63 1.42 13.59 11.54
C ASP A 63 2.06 12.18 11.63
N GLU A 64 1.71 11.41 12.68
CA GLU A 64 2.16 10.03 12.84
C GLU A 64 1.56 9.09 11.80
N ILE A 65 0.29 9.28 11.42
CA ILE A 65 -0.37 8.48 10.37
C ILE A 65 0.36 8.67 9.04
N VAL A 66 0.62 9.92 8.63
CA VAL A 66 1.32 10.22 7.38
C VAL A 66 2.75 9.69 7.42
N ALA A 67 3.49 9.94 8.51
CA ALA A 67 4.87 9.48 8.64
C ALA A 67 4.98 7.95 8.61
N ASN A 68 4.07 7.24 9.30
CA ASN A 68 4.03 5.78 9.26
C ASN A 68 3.67 5.26 7.87
N ALA A 69 2.65 5.84 7.22
CA ALA A 69 2.24 5.42 5.88
C ALA A 69 3.37 5.61 4.85
N VAL A 70 4.11 6.73 4.90
CA VAL A 70 5.26 6.96 4.01
C VAL A 70 6.32 5.90 4.24
N ARG A 71 6.77 5.72 5.50
CA ARG A 71 7.80 4.74 5.84
C ARG A 71 7.41 3.33 5.41
N ASP A 72 6.18 2.92 5.71
CA ASP A 72 5.71 1.56 5.46
C ASP A 72 5.59 1.30 3.95
N THR A 73 5.16 2.31 3.16
CA THR A 73 5.08 2.19 1.70
C THR A 73 6.45 2.24 1.04
N GLN A 74 7.37 3.10 1.49
CA GLN A 74 8.76 3.11 1.01
C GLN A 74 9.43 1.75 1.25
N THR A 75 9.26 1.20 2.45
CA THR A 75 9.75 -0.16 2.78
C THR A 75 9.16 -1.22 1.85
N TYR A 76 7.88 -1.11 1.50
CA TYR A 76 7.24 -2.04 0.56
C TYR A 76 7.89 -1.98 -0.83
N TRP A 77 8.13 -0.79 -1.39
CA TRP A 77 8.78 -0.63 -2.68
C TRP A 77 10.26 -1.04 -2.66
N GLU A 78 10.98 -0.75 -1.58
CA GLU A 78 12.39 -1.16 -1.43
C GLU A 78 12.52 -2.69 -1.35
N VAL A 79 11.69 -3.34 -0.53
CA VAL A 79 11.84 -4.78 -0.24
C VAL A 79 11.26 -5.65 -1.34
N LEU A 80 10.08 -5.30 -1.87
CA LEU A 80 9.37 -6.12 -2.85
C LEU A 80 9.50 -5.59 -4.27
N GLY A 81 9.69 -4.28 -4.44
CA GLY A 81 9.86 -3.66 -5.75
C GLY A 81 11.30 -3.54 -6.21
N ASP A 82 12.29 -3.67 -5.30
CA ASP A 82 13.69 -3.36 -5.57
C ASP A 82 13.87 -1.92 -6.11
N VAL A 83 13.05 -0.99 -5.60
CA VAL A 83 13.07 0.43 -5.98
C VAL A 83 13.31 1.29 -4.74
N ASP A 84 14.38 2.09 -4.79
CA ASP A 84 14.68 3.11 -3.78
C ASP A 84 13.83 4.35 -4.02
N THR A 85 12.96 4.68 -3.06
CA THR A 85 12.00 5.79 -3.14
C THR A 85 12.38 6.93 -2.19
N GLU A 86 13.68 7.19 -1.99
CA GLU A 86 14.13 8.26 -1.11
C GLU A 86 13.64 9.65 -1.59
N PHE A 87 12.82 10.29 -0.75
CA PHE A 87 12.33 11.66 -0.95
C PHE A 87 12.12 12.37 0.39
N ARG A 88 11.99 13.70 0.35
CA ARG A 88 11.65 14.49 1.55
C ARG A 88 10.15 14.50 1.80
N VAL A 89 9.74 14.49 3.06
CA VAL A 89 8.34 14.72 3.45
C VAL A 89 8.20 16.13 4.01
N GLU A 90 7.33 16.93 3.39
CA GLU A 90 7.17 18.35 3.69
C GLU A 90 5.70 18.66 4.01
N GLU A 91 5.42 19.05 5.26
CA GLU A 91 4.12 19.67 5.58
C GLU A 91 4.08 21.09 4.98
N VAL A 92 2.98 21.40 4.28
CA VAL A 92 2.77 22.73 3.71
C VAL A 92 1.46 23.32 4.23
N SER A 93 1.53 24.56 4.71
CA SER A 93 0.33 25.33 5.04
C SER A 93 -0.34 25.87 3.77
N GLY A 94 -1.56 25.43 3.48
CA GLY A 94 -2.33 25.94 2.34
C GLY A 94 -2.05 25.20 1.03
N ALA A 95 -2.02 25.93 -0.08
CA ALA A 95 -1.90 25.29 -1.40
C ALA A 95 -0.50 24.66 -1.60
N LEU A 96 -0.46 23.46 -2.16
CA LEU A 96 0.80 22.71 -2.35
C LEU A 96 1.58 23.27 -3.54
N PRO A 97 2.82 23.75 -3.36
CA PRO A 97 3.71 24.04 -4.48
C PRO A 97 4.28 22.75 -5.06
N CYS A 98 4.25 22.60 -6.38
CA CYS A 98 4.80 21.44 -7.06
C CYS A 98 5.18 21.85 -8.49
N ASN A 99 6.43 21.68 -8.91
CA ASN A 99 6.85 21.91 -10.30
C ASN A 99 6.52 23.32 -10.81
N ASN A 100 6.79 24.33 -9.98
CA ASN A 100 6.44 25.74 -10.21
C ASN A 100 4.93 26.01 -10.39
N LYS A 101 4.07 25.09 -9.96
CA LYS A 101 2.61 25.24 -9.94
C LYS A 101 2.08 25.20 -8.51
N ILE A 102 0.86 25.70 -8.32
CA ILE A 102 0.17 25.76 -7.03
C ILE A 102 -1.11 24.93 -7.11
N HIS A 103 -1.22 23.93 -6.23
CA HIS A 103 -2.34 23.00 -6.15
C HIS A 103 -3.20 23.31 -4.92
N ARG A 104 -4.34 23.99 -5.12
CA ARG A 104 -5.14 24.55 -4.02
C ARG A 104 -5.98 23.53 -3.25
N ASN A 105 -6.32 22.42 -3.89
CA ASN A 105 -7.23 21.41 -3.36
C ASN A 105 -6.58 20.04 -3.16
N ALA A 106 -5.28 19.91 -3.46
CA ALA A 106 -4.58 18.64 -3.29
C ALA A 106 -4.31 18.39 -1.80
N VAL A 107 -4.64 17.19 -1.34
CA VAL A 107 -4.34 16.73 0.02
C VAL A 107 -2.85 16.45 0.16
N MET A 108 -2.29 15.72 -0.81
CA MET A 108 -0.88 15.35 -0.93
C MET A 108 -0.47 15.35 -2.40
N LEU A 109 0.82 15.52 -2.66
CA LEU A 109 1.44 15.36 -3.98
C LEU A 109 2.89 14.93 -3.81
N TYR A 110 3.32 13.92 -4.56
CA TYR A 110 4.73 13.75 -4.88
C TYR A 110 5.14 14.73 -6.00
N CYS A 111 6.23 15.45 -5.76
CA CYS A 111 6.79 16.43 -6.69
C CYS A 111 8.15 15.94 -7.19
N ASP A 112 8.28 15.88 -8.52
CA ASP A 112 9.45 15.45 -9.29
C ASP A 112 9.75 16.39 -10.48
N GLY A 113 10.92 16.29 -11.11
CA GLY A 113 11.15 16.91 -12.42
C GLY A 113 11.55 18.40 -12.42
N VAL A 114 11.69 19.04 -11.25
CA VAL A 114 12.44 20.29 -11.08
C VAL A 114 13.61 20.04 -10.13
N PRO A 115 14.83 20.55 -10.39
CA PRO A 115 15.97 20.35 -9.48
C PRO A 115 15.63 20.78 -8.04
N GLY A 116 15.73 19.84 -7.11
CA GLY A 116 15.40 20.06 -5.69
C GLY A 116 13.93 19.79 -5.32
N ASP A 117 13.03 19.62 -6.28
CA ASP A 117 11.65 19.15 -6.10
C ASP A 117 11.65 17.62 -6.20
N ASN A 118 12.22 16.96 -5.18
CA ASN A 118 12.05 15.52 -4.89
C ASN A 118 11.46 15.43 -3.48
N ALA A 119 10.14 15.58 -3.38
CA ALA A 119 9.44 15.65 -2.10
C ALA A 119 7.97 15.26 -2.21
N LEU A 120 7.48 14.53 -1.20
CA LEU A 120 6.06 14.40 -0.91
C LEU A 120 5.62 15.58 -0.04
N ARG A 121 4.76 16.43 -0.60
CA ARG A 121 4.16 17.56 0.08
C ARG A 121 2.74 17.25 0.48
N TRP A 122 2.34 17.64 1.68
CA TRP A 122 0.99 17.40 2.16
C TRP A 122 0.45 18.59 2.95
N ASN A 123 -0.85 18.83 2.84
CA ASN A 123 -1.54 19.89 3.57
C ASN A 123 -2.20 19.31 4.80
N ARG A 124 -1.73 19.67 5.99
CA ARG A 124 -2.22 19.12 7.25
C ARG A 124 -3.71 19.32 7.49
N ALA A 125 -4.24 20.50 7.18
CA ALA A 125 -5.66 20.81 7.41
C ALA A 125 -6.58 20.05 6.44
N LEU A 126 -6.19 19.94 5.17
CA LEU A 126 -6.93 19.15 4.18
C LEU A 126 -6.81 17.65 4.49
N THR A 127 -5.64 17.18 4.91
CA THR A 127 -5.41 15.79 5.30
C THR A 127 -6.22 15.43 6.54
N GLN A 128 -6.34 16.31 7.52
CA GLN A 128 -7.23 16.10 8.66
C GLN A 128 -8.70 16.04 8.24
N THR A 129 -9.11 16.88 7.30
CA THR A 129 -10.48 16.86 6.75
C THR A 129 -10.76 15.54 6.02
N PHE A 130 -9.78 15.09 5.23
CA PHE A 130 -9.83 13.83 4.52
C PHE A 130 -9.85 12.62 5.47
N TYR A 131 -9.00 12.61 6.50
CA TYR A 131 -9.03 11.60 7.57
C TYR A 131 -10.40 11.52 8.27
N ASN A 132 -11.05 12.65 8.52
CA ASN A 132 -12.38 12.64 9.14
C ASN A 132 -13.46 12.01 8.23
N GLN A 133 -13.22 11.92 6.92
CA GLN A 133 -14.13 11.32 5.94
C GLN A 133 -13.79 9.85 5.67
N ALA A 134 -12.50 9.55 5.49
CA ALA A 134 -12.00 8.28 4.96
C ALA A 134 -11.22 7.44 5.98
N GLY A 135 -11.03 7.97 7.19
CA GLY A 135 -10.25 7.34 8.25
C GLY A 135 -8.76 7.25 7.93
N GLU A 136 -8.06 6.46 8.74
CA GLU A 136 -6.63 6.20 8.59
C GLU A 136 -6.31 5.49 7.27
N GLU A 137 -7.16 4.52 6.89
CA GLU A 137 -6.97 3.73 5.68
C GLU A 137 -7.02 4.58 4.41
N GLY A 138 -7.96 5.53 4.33
CA GLY A 138 -7.99 6.46 3.21
C GLY A 138 -6.69 7.26 3.09
N VAL A 139 -6.16 7.76 4.22
CA VAL A 139 -4.88 8.50 4.22
C VAL A 139 -3.75 7.61 3.74
N ARG A 140 -3.68 6.36 4.21
CA ARG A 140 -2.66 5.39 3.79
C ARG A 140 -2.73 5.11 2.29
N ILE A 141 -3.93 4.94 1.72
CA ILE A 141 -4.12 4.73 0.28
C ILE A 141 -3.59 5.93 -0.53
N VAL A 142 -3.93 7.15 -0.13
CA VAL A 142 -3.44 8.36 -0.83
C VAL A 142 -1.91 8.48 -0.71
N VAL A 143 -1.35 8.29 0.49
CA VAL A 143 0.11 8.27 0.66
C VAL A 143 0.75 7.22 -0.23
N SER A 144 0.14 6.02 -0.31
CA SER A 144 0.69 4.95 -1.12
C SER A 144 0.66 5.24 -2.61
N HIS A 145 -0.35 5.97 -3.09
CA HIS A 145 -0.40 6.47 -4.46
C HIS A 145 0.74 7.46 -4.74
N GLU A 146 0.98 8.42 -3.84
CA GLU A 146 2.07 9.38 -4.01
C GLU A 146 3.46 8.73 -3.94
N VAL A 147 3.65 7.73 -3.07
CA VAL A 147 4.91 6.96 -3.00
C VAL A 147 5.10 6.14 -4.27
N ALA A 148 4.02 5.62 -4.88
CA ALA A 148 4.13 4.95 -6.17
C ALA A 148 4.65 5.91 -7.25
N HIS A 149 4.27 7.19 -7.26
CA HIS A 149 4.89 8.17 -8.15
C HIS A 149 6.40 8.34 -7.91
N ALA A 150 6.87 8.27 -6.66
CA ALA A 150 8.31 8.26 -6.38
C ALA A 150 9.00 7.01 -6.93
N ALA A 151 8.37 5.84 -6.83
CA ALA A 151 8.89 4.61 -7.44
C ALA A 151 8.98 4.72 -8.97
N GLN A 152 7.99 5.35 -9.60
CA GLN A 152 8.00 5.61 -11.04
C GLN A 152 9.16 6.52 -11.46
N ASP A 153 9.43 7.57 -10.68
CA ASP A 153 10.54 8.51 -10.93
C ASP A 153 11.90 7.83 -10.71
N ALA A 154 12.05 7.05 -9.65
CA ALA A 154 13.26 6.29 -9.35
C ALA A 154 13.57 5.22 -10.40
N ASP A 155 12.55 4.55 -10.93
CA ASP A 155 12.71 3.58 -12.02
C ASP A 155 13.07 4.27 -13.35
N GLY A 156 12.67 5.53 -13.54
CA GLY A 156 13.05 6.34 -14.70
C GLY A 156 12.37 5.97 -16.01
N ARG A 157 11.31 5.15 -15.98
CA ARG A 157 10.52 4.81 -17.15
C ARG A 157 9.60 5.94 -17.61
N ASP A 158 9.42 6.01 -18.92
CA ASP A 158 8.44 6.88 -19.55
C ASP A 158 7.07 6.20 -19.61
N TYR A 159 6.02 6.94 -19.23
CA TYR A 159 4.63 6.51 -19.38
C TYR A 159 4.02 7.07 -20.67
N PRO A 160 3.19 6.30 -21.39
CA PRO A 160 2.61 6.71 -22.66
C PRO A 160 1.62 7.89 -22.54
N SER A 161 1.11 8.13 -21.33
CA SER A 161 0.27 9.29 -21.02
C SER A 161 0.27 9.58 -19.52
N ARG A 162 -0.23 10.76 -19.14
CA ARG A 162 -0.50 11.07 -17.73
C ARG A 162 -1.49 10.07 -17.13
N ALA A 163 -2.54 9.70 -17.84
CA ALA A 163 -3.52 8.73 -17.34
C ALA A 163 -2.89 7.36 -17.03
N ALA A 164 -1.95 6.91 -17.87
CA ALA A 164 -1.19 5.68 -17.61
C ALA A 164 -0.28 5.79 -16.38
N LYS A 165 0.40 6.94 -16.18
CA LYS A 165 1.21 7.19 -14.97
C LYS A 165 0.35 7.15 -13.70
N GLU A 166 -0.83 7.77 -13.73
CA GLU A 166 -1.77 7.80 -12.60
C GLU A 166 -2.39 6.41 -12.35
N ALA A 167 -2.74 5.67 -13.41
CA ALA A 167 -3.23 4.29 -13.32
C ALA A 167 -2.19 3.34 -12.70
N SER A 168 -0.91 3.49 -13.07
CA SER A 168 0.20 2.77 -12.45
C SER A 168 0.33 3.09 -10.96
N ALA A 169 0.14 4.36 -10.56
CA ALA A 169 0.18 4.75 -9.15
C ALA A 169 -1.01 4.18 -8.35
N ASP A 170 -2.21 4.16 -8.94
CA ASP A 170 -3.39 3.49 -8.37
C ASP A 170 -3.17 1.98 -8.21
N CYS A 171 -2.52 1.32 -9.20
CA CYS A 171 -2.08 -0.06 -9.06
C CYS A 171 -1.13 -0.23 -7.89
N GLY A 172 -0.10 0.61 -7.79
CA GLY A 172 0.86 0.59 -6.69
C GLY A 172 0.18 0.69 -5.31
N ALA A 173 -0.77 1.61 -5.18
CA ALA A 173 -1.58 1.76 -3.98
C ALA A 173 -2.41 0.51 -3.66
N GLY A 174 -3.05 -0.08 -4.67
CA GLY A 174 -3.81 -1.33 -4.51
C GLY A 174 -2.93 -2.49 -4.05
N ALA A 175 -1.75 -2.64 -4.64
CA ALA A 175 -0.81 -3.70 -4.30
C ALA A 175 -0.26 -3.55 -2.87
N PHE A 176 0.12 -2.33 -2.47
CA PHE A 176 0.54 -2.04 -1.10
C PHE A 176 -0.57 -2.30 -0.09
N THR A 177 -1.77 -1.73 -0.29
CA THR A 177 -2.88 -1.91 0.65
C THR A 177 -3.18 -3.39 0.86
N ALA A 178 -3.15 -4.16 -0.21
CA ALA A 178 -3.44 -5.57 -0.16
C ALA A 178 -2.29 -6.38 0.48
N TYR A 179 -1.02 -5.97 0.31
CA TYR A 179 0.14 -6.49 1.04
C TYR A 179 0.01 -6.30 2.57
N THR A 180 -0.62 -5.21 3.05
CA THR A 180 -0.84 -5.01 4.50
C THR A 180 -1.83 -5.98 5.12
N GLY A 181 -2.54 -6.79 4.32
CA GLY A 181 -3.59 -7.69 4.77
C GLY A 181 -4.90 -6.98 5.11
N ALA A 182 -5.12 -5.79 4.54
CA ALA A 182 -6.36 -5.05 4.70
C ALA A 182 -7.58 -5.85 4.20
N ASP A 183 -8.74 -5.62 4.80
CA ASP A 183 -9.99 -6.22 4.34
C ASP A 183 -10.49 -5.50 3.08
N LYS A 184 -10.59 -6.23 1.97
CA LYS A 184 -10.99 -5.65 0.66
C LYS A 184 -12.34 -4.96 0.72
N SER A 185 -13.30 -5.53 1.43
CA SER A 185 -14.66 -4.95 1.49
C SER A 185 -14.69 -3.65 2.29
N ALA A 186 -13.90 -3.56 3.35
CA ALA A 186 -13.72 -2.32 4.11
C ALA A 186 -12.98 -1.26 3.28
N VAL A 187 -11.93 -1.65 2.55
CA VAL A 187 -11.21 -0.75 1.64
C VAL A 187 -12.12 -0.22 0.53
N ASP A 188 -12.92 -1.08 -0.10
CA ASP A 188 -13.87 -0.65 -1.14
C ASP A 188 -14.92 0.33 -0.60
N ALA A 189 -15.38 0.12 0.64
CA ALA A 189 -16.28 1.07 1.31
C ALA A 189 -15.58 2.42 1.59
N THR A 190 -14.32 2.40 2.01
CA THR A 190 -13.50 3.61 2.19
C THR A 190 -13.33 4.34 0.87
N LEU A 191 -12.93 3.65 -0.20
CA LEU A 191 -12.73 4.22 -1.53
C LEU A 191 -14.03 4.82 -2.08
N ALA A 192 -15.16 4.14 -1.93
CA ALA A 192 -16.47 4.65 -2.34
C ALA A 192 -16.92 5.90 -1.56
N SER A 193 -16.33 6.17 -0.38
CA SER A 193 -16.60 7.38 0.40
C SER A 193 -15.75 8.59 -0.03
N LEU A 194 -14.71 8.38 -0.84
CA LEU A 194 -13.80 9.43 -1.25
C LEU A 194 -14.44 10.29 -2.36
N PRO A 195 -14.55 11.62 -2.19
CA PRO A 195 -15.15 12.50 -3.19
C PRO A 195 -14.45 12.48 -4.56
N GLU A 196 -13.15 12.18 -4.58
CA GLU A 196 -12.31 12.16 -5.78
C GLU A 196 -12.15 10.75 -6.37
N TRP A 197 -12.70 9.72 -5.73
CA TRP A 197 -12.64 8.37 -6.26
C TRP A 197 -13.68 8.19 -7.37
N SER A 198 -13.18 8.00 -8.59
CA SER A 198 -14.03 7.69 -9.74
C SER A 198 -14.06 6.19 -9.98
N THR A 199 -15.15 5.72 -10.60
CA THR A 199 -15.27 4.34 -11.08
C THR A 199 -14.16 3.95 -12.06
N ASP A 200 -13.48 4.92 -12.67
CA ASP A 200 -12.40 4.70 -13.63
C ASP A 200 -11.08 4.35 -12.94
N ARG A 201 -10.90 4.72 -11.66
CA ARG A 201 -9.69 4.40 -10.87
C ARG A 201 -9.74 3.00 -10.26
N GLN A 202 -10.94 2.54 -9.91
CA GLN A 202 -11.15 1.26 -9.22
C GLN A 202 -10.48 0.07 -9.95
N PRO A 203 -10.59 -0.11 -11.28
CA PRO A 203 -9.96 -1.23 -11.96
C PRO A 203 -8.43 -1.26 -11.83
N HIS A 204 -7.80 -0.08 -11.77
CA HIS A 204 -6.35 0.05 -11.62
C HIS A 204 -5.90 -0.38 -10.23
N PHE A 205 -6.61 0.10 -9.21
CA PHE A 205 -6.40 -0.32 -7.82
C PHE A 205 -6.67 -1.80 -7.61
N ASP A 206 -7.76 -2.33 -8.19
CA ASP A 206 -8.10 -3.76 -8.12
C ASP A 206 -7.07 -4.63 -8.84
N TYR A 207 -6.47 -4.15 -9.92
CA TYR A 207 -5.37 -4.84 -10.58
C TYR A 207 -4.16 -4.96 -9.65
N GLY A 208 -3.77 -3.89 -8.97
CA GLY A 208 -2.74 -3.92 -7.93
C GLY A 208 -3.09 -4.90 -6.80
N TRP A 209 -4.31 -4.81 -6.29
CA TRP A 209 -4.82 -5.69 -5.24
C TRP A 209 -4.74 -7.17 -5.63
N GLY A 210 -5.06 -7.52 -6.88
CA GLY A 210 -4.99 -8.90 -7.35
C GLY A 210 -3.57 -9.45 -7.46
N ASN A 211 -2.55 -8.58 -7.53
CA ASN A 211 -1.15 -8.91 -7.77
C ASN A 211 -0.26 -8.63 -6.55
N LEU A 212 -0.75 -9.02 -5.36
CA LEU A 212 -0.24 -8.78 -3.99
C LEU A 212 1.28 -8.82 -3.72
N VAL A 213 2.06 -9.41 -4.61
CA VAL A 213 3.48 -9.73 -4.38
C VAL A 213 4.43 -9.07 -5.37
N ASP A 214 3.91 -8.44 -6.42
CA ASP A 214 4.74 -7.87 -7.48
C ASP A 214 4.42 -6.37 -7.70
N PRO A 215 4.95 -5.48 -6.84
CA PRO A 215 4.89 -4.04 -7.10
C PRO A 215 5.51 -3.63 -8.43
N ALA A 216 6.50 -4.38 -8.96
CA ALA A 216 7.12 -4.04 -10.24
C ALA A 216 6.14 -4.21 -11.41
N ALA A 217 5.20 -5.17 -11.32
CA ALA A 217 4.12 -5.30 -12.29
C ALA A 217 3.24 -4.04 -12.39
N CYS A 218 3.12 -3.24 -11.31
CA CYS A 218 2.42 -1.96 -11.35
C CYS A 218 3.19 -0.88 -12.09
N LEU A 219 4.52 -0.94 -12.14
CA LEU A 219 5.31 0.01 -12.92
C LEU A 219 5.13 -0.24 -14.43
N ASP A 220 4.85 -1.48 -14.85
CA ASP A 220 4.56 -1.81 -16.26
C ASP A 220 3.08 -1.57 -16.63
N TYR A 221 2.24 -1.28 -15.63
CA TYR A 221 0.80 -1.12 -15.79
C TYR A 221 0.46 0.23 -16.44
N ASN A 222 -0.36 0.21 -17.49
CA ASN A 222 -0.67 1.41 -18.28
C ASN A 222 -2.18 1.72 -18.39
N GLY A 223 -3.02 1.01 -17.62
CA GLY A 223 -4.48 1.13 -17.67
C GLY A 223 -5.13 0.09 -18.57
#